data_AF-A0A4Q0YRV1-F1
#
_entry.id   AF-A0A4Q0YRV1-F1
#
_cell.length_a   1.000
_cell.length_b   1.000
_cell.length_c   1.000
_cell.angle_alpha   90.00
_cell.angle_beta   90.00
_cell.angle_gamma   90.00
#
_symmetry.space_group_name_H-M   'P 1'
#
loop_
_entity.id
_entity.type
_entity.pdbx_description
1 polymer ?
#
loop_
_entity_poly.entity_id
_entity_poly.type
_entity_poly.pdbx_seq_one_letter_code
_entity_poly.pdbx_strand_id
1 'polypeptide(L)'
;MSPITQLSTRVSRWVILGILLLVAGLLTERYSILNRLTGVPALIVACEGKWVASSERGPDGYREKSVFYPVAETESGLRVQGKVLMPSRNLCSQTVGNKIEVLIDPNNPQKNRIYSFVQFWAIHLFLLLLTLWFLIAILSRRVAPAAGILMLGFFTWQIAQEMNYLGGESIEPYAHKQGANEHLPGIDTQSARALDRCVRVAKREQKVESRSQVTQLICQGQKIKELGAIEDLVSLNELYLQNNQLVDLQGLAPFTQLKVLSVSGNKTLQTTSGIELAPSIEEVYANRTGLRDLKGFDSLPNLRILQAIINDIRNIVVLERSHRLQELYLSYNDISDIASLANKPHLTKLQISANQFKDISPLFGNLNMIQVLADSEQKLPCEQFHMLKSKLSPNAKVHLPEGC
;
A
#
# COMPACT_ATOMS: atom_id res chain seq x y z
N MET A 1 66.59 15.51 -19.76
CA MET A 1 65.42 14.96 -19.03
C MET A 1 65.83 14.80 -17.57
N SER A 2 65.18 15.49 -16.64
CA SER A 2 65.57 15.51 -15.23
C SER A 2 65.30 14.15 -14.54
N PRO A 3 66.09 13.75 -13.53
CA PRO A 3 65.91 12.49 -12.79
C PRO A 3 64.54 12.39 -12.09
N ILE A 4 63.84 13.51 -11.90
CA ILE A 4 62.49 13.59 -11.33
C ILE A 4 61.44 12.97 -12.27
N THR A 5 61.60 13.08 -13.60
CA THR A 5 60.64 12.45 -14.54
C THR A 5 60.81 10.94 -14.65
N GLN A 6 62.03 10.40 -14.45
CA GLN A 6 62.28 8.95 -14.42
C GLN A 6 61.78 8.28 -13.13
N LEU A 7 61.84 8.96 -11.98
CA LEU A 7 61.33 8.42 -10.72
C LEU A 7 59.79 8.27 -10.76
N SER A 8 59.09 9.24 -11.37
CA SER A 8 57.63 9.20 -11.51
C SER A 8 57.13 8.05 -12.41
N THR A 9 57.91 7.66 -13.44
CA THR A 9 57.50 6.58 -14.36
C THR A 9 57.70 5.19 -13.75
N ARG A 10 58.72 4.98 -12.90
CA ARG A 10 58.91 3.72 -12.17
C ARG A 10 57.85 3.53 -11.09
N VAL A 11 57.57 4.55 -10.29
CA VAL A 11 56.49 4.51 -9.27
C VAL A 11 55.14 4.25 -9.92
N SER A 12 54.86 4.93 -11.04
CA SER A 12 53.63 4.73 -11.81
C SER A 12 53.45 3.28 -12.32
N ARG A 13 54.53 2.63 -12.79
CA ARG A 13 54.47 1.22 -13.25
C ARG A 13 54.16 0.22 -12.13
N TRP A 14 54.73 0.41 -10.94
CA TRP A 14 54.44 -0.45 -9.79
C TRP A 14 53.03 -0.25 -9.24
N VAL A 15 52.52 0.98 -9.27
CA VAL A 15 51.12 1.28 -8.92
C VAL A 15 50.16 0.61 -9.91
N ILE A 16 50.43 0.69 -11.21
CA ILE A 16 49.60 0.03 -12.24
C ILE A 16 49.62 -1.49 -12.08
N LEU A 17 50.79 -2.09 -11.87
CA LEU A 17 50.91 -3.53 -11.63
C LEU A 17 50.16 -3.97 -10.36
N GLY A 18 50.25 -3.17 -9.29
CA GLY A 18 49.50 -3.41 -8.06
C GLY A 18 47.99 -3.38 -8.26
N ILE A 19 47.47 -2.42 -9.03
CA ILE A 19 46.03 -2.35 -9.35
C ILE A 19 45.61 -3.52 -10.24
N LEU A 20 46.41 -3.91 -11.23
CA LEU A 20 46.10 -5.06 -12.09
C LEU A 20 46.06 -6.38 -11.29
N LEU A 21 46.99 -6.59 -10.37
CA LEU A 21 46.99 -7.75 -9.48
C LEU A 21 45.79 -7.75 -8.52
N LEU A 22 45.44 -6.58 -7.97
CA LEU A 22 44.24 -6.42 -7.15
C LEU A 22 42.97 -6.77 -7.95
N VAL A 23 42.83 -6.25 -9.17
CA VAL A 23 41.70 -6.54 -10.04
C VAL A 23 41.66 -8.03 -10.37
N ALA A 24 42.78 -8.67 -10.72
CA ALA A 24 42.84 -10.10 -11.00
C ALA A 24 42.43 -10.96 -9.79
N GLY A 25 42.88 -10.60 -8.57
CA GLY A 25 42.46 -11.24 -7.32
C GLY A 25 40.95 -11.13 -7.06
N LEU A 26 40.38 -9.96 -7.30
CA LEU A 26 38.95 -9.74 -7.13
C LEU A 26 38.11 -10.46 -8.20
N LEU A 27 38.57 -10.48 -9.46
CA LEU A 27 37.88 -11.20 -10.55
C LEU A 27 37.89 -12.72 -10.30
N THR A 28 38.98 -13.28 -9.76
CA THR A 28 39.09 -14.72 -9.43
C THR A 28 38.17 -15.10 -8.26
N GLU A 29 38.08 -14.27 -7.23
CA GLU A 29 37.11 -14.45 -6.14
C GLU A 29 35.66 -14.46 -6.68
N ARG A 30 35.32 -13.54 -7.58
CA ARG A 30 33.98 -13.44 -8.20
C ARG A 30 33.67 -14.60 -9.13
N TYR A 31 34.64 -15.05 -9.92
CA TYR A 31 34.53 -16.24 -10.75
C TYR A 31 34.24 -17.49 -9.90
N SER A 32 34.92 -17.64 -8.75
CA SER A 32 34.69 -18.76 -7.84
C SER A 32 33.27 -18.77 -7.25
N ILE A 33 32.65 -17.59 -7.10
CA ILE A 33 31.29 -17.43 -6.61
C ILE A 33 30.28 -17.83 -7.70
N LEU A 34 30.52 -17.48 -8.97
CA LEU A 34 29.63 -17.85 -10.09
C LEU A 34 29.66 -19.35 -10.37
N ASN A 35 30.82 -20.02 -10.26
CA ASN A 35 30.91 -21.47 -10.45
C ASN A 35 30.26 -22.30 -9.34
N ARG A 36 29.91 -21.70 -8.19
CA ARG A 36 29.27 -22.38 -7.06
C ARG A 36 27.76 -22.13 -6.95
N LEU A 37 27.24 -21.14 -7.68
CA LEU A 37 25.84 -20.72 -7.60
C LEU A 37 25.11 -21.19 -8.86
N THR A 38 23.90 -21.70 -8.70
CA THR A 38 23.04 -22.02 -9.83
C THR A 38 22.17 -20.83 -10.16
N GLY A 39 22.18 -20.42 -11.44
CA GLY A 39 21.25 -19.43 -11.96
C GLY A 39 19.89 -20.09 -12.22
N VAL A 40 18.85 -19.55 -11.61
CA VAL A 40 17.48 -20.05 -11.75
C VAL A 40 16.57 -18.90 -12.17
N PRO A 41 15.70 -19.07 -13.18
CA PRO A 41 14.74 -18.05 -13.56
C PRO A 41 13.75 -17.80 -12.41
N ALA A 42 13.45 -16.53 -12.17
CA ALA A 42 12.50 -16.07 -11.17
C ALA A 42 11.72 -14.86 -11.67
N LEU A 43 10.57 -14.63 -11.07
CA LEU A 43 9.72 -13.48 -11.33
C LEU A 43 9.79 -12.52 -10.14
N ILE A 44 9.95 -11.22 -10.37
CA ILE A 44 9.79 -10.25 -9.29
C ILE A 44 8.29 -10.17 -8.95
N VAL A 45 7.92 -10.66 -7.76
CA VAL A 45 6.52 -10.75 -7.32
C VAL A 45 6.11 -9.60 -6.41
N ALA A 46 7.06 -8.96 -5.73
CA ALA A 46 6.76 -7.93 -4.75
C ALA A 46 7.88 -6.91 -4.56
N CYS A 47 7.51 -5.78 -3.96
CA CYS A 47 8.44 -4.78 -3.45
C CYS A 47 8.16 -4.52 -1.98
N GLU A 48 9.11 -4.92 -1.14
CA GLU A 48 9.03 -4.82 0.31
C GLU A 48 9.87 -3.65 0.82
N GLY A 49 9.45 -3.08 1.94
CA GLY A 49 10.12 -1.95 2.58
C GLY A 49 10.82 -2.38 3.87
N LYS A 50 11.97 -1.75 4.17
CA LYS A 50 12.59 -1.79 5.49
C LYS A 50 13.01 -0.41 5.94
N TRP A 51 12.95 -0.18 7.25
CA TRP A 51 13.45 1.03 7.85
C TRP A 51 14.96 0.91 8.09
N VAL A 52 15.70 1.91 7.64
CA VAL A 52 17.15 2.02 7.91
C VAL A 52 17.38 3.29 8.71
N ALA A 53 18.14 3.16 9.80
CA ALA A 53 18.58 4.30 10.59
C ALA A 53 19.40 5.25 9.71
N SER A 54 18.94 6.49 9.56
CA SER A 54 19.72 7.53 8.90
C SER A 54 20.77 8.08 9.86
N SER A 55 21.99 8.25 9.37
CA SER A 55 23.06 8.96 10.07
C SER A 55 22.79 10.47 10.24
N GLU A 56 21.75 11.00 9.59
CA GLU A 56 21.40 12.41 9.69
C GLU A 56 20.72 12.72 11.02
N ARG A 57 21.41 13.51 11.85
CA ARG A 57 20.91 13.99 13.14
C ARG A 57 19.98 15.18 12.90
N GLY A 58 18.67 14.94 13.00
CA GLY A 58 17.66 15.99 13.02
C GLY A 58 17.45 16.57 14.43
N PRO A 59 16.66 17.64 14.58
CA PRO A 59 16.38 18.27 15.87
C PRO A 59 15.74 17.32 16.91
N ASP A 60 15.14 16.21 16.47
CA ASP A 60 14.47 15.21 17.31
C ASP A 60 15.16 13.83 17.33
N GLY A 61 16.43 13.73 16.88
CA GLY A 61 17.19 12.46 16.85
C GLY A 61 17.38 11.83 15.46
N TYR A 62 17.75 10.54 15.42
CA TYR A 62 18.00 9.77 14.19
C TYR A 62 16.73 9.74 13.33
N ARG A 63 16.81 10.20 12.08
CA ARG A 63 15.71 10.03 11.12
C ARG A 63 15.70 8.58 10.62
N GLU A 64 14.56 7.91 10.64
CA GLU A 64 14.43 6.63 9.93
C GLU A 64 14.07 6.90 8.47
N LYS A 65 14.76 6.25 7.53
CA LYS A 65 14.46 6.35 6.10
C LYS A 65 13.92 5.01 5.61
N SER A 66 12.74 5.05 4.98
CA SER A 66 12.19 3.88 4.30
C SER A 66 13.01 3.59 3.05
N VAL A 67 13.54 2.39 2.93
CA VAL A 67 14.19 1.88 1.72
C VAL A 67 13.49 0.60 1.28
N PHE A 68 13.40 0.40 -0.03
CA PHE A 68 12.63 -0.68 -0.63
C PHE A 68 13.53 -1.64 -1.37
N TYR A 69 13.13 -2.89 -1.50
CA TYR A 69 13.87 -3.90 -2.27
C TYR A 69 12.90 -4.82 -3.01
N PRO A 70 13.26 -5.28 -4.23
CA PRO A 70 12.45 -6.24 -4.96
C PRO A 70 12.57 -7.63 -4.35
N VAL A 71 11.50 -8.41 -4.42
CA VAL A 71 11.45 -9.82 -4.00
C VAL A 71 11.08 -10.66 -5.20
N ALA A 72 11.95 -11.62 -5.50
CA ALA A 72 11.80 -12.54 -6.62
C ALA A 72 11.32 -13.90 -6.12
N GLU A 73 10.53 -14.60 -6.91
CA GLU A 73 10.05 -15.95 -6.63
C GLU A 73 10.36 -16.86 -7.81
N THR A 74 10.99 -18.01 -7.53
CA THR A 74 11.24 -19.04 -8.54
C THR A 74 9.98 -19.87 -8.80
N GLU A 75 9.95 -20.63 -9.90
CA GLU A 75 8.85 -21.58 -10.17
C GLU A 75 8.68 -22.64 -9.06
N SER A 76 9.74 -22.93 -8.31
CA SER A 76 9.70 -23.82 -7.15
C SER A 76 9.17 -23.15 -5.86
N GLY A 77 8.73 -21.89 -5.92
CA GLY A 77 8.21 -21.12 -4.78
C GLY A 77 9.27 -20.54 -3.85
N LEU A 78 10.55 -20.56 -4.25
CA LEU A 78 11.63 -20.01 -3.44
C LEU A 78 11.66 -18.48 -3.57
N ARG A 79 11.47 -17.77 -2.45
CA ARG A 79 11.54 -16.32 -2.40
C ARG A 79 12.96 -15.82 -2.11
N VAL A 80 13.43 -14.88 -2.92
CA VAL A 80 14.78 -14.31 -2.85
C VAL A 80 14.71 -12.79 -2.74
N GLN A 81 15.35 -12.24 -1.71
CA GLN A 81 15.40 -10.81 -1.45
C GLN A 81 16.48 -10.10 -2.31
N GLY A 82 16.10 -9.00 -2.95
CA GLY A 82 17.02 -8.08 -3.60
C GLY A 82 17.91 -7.33 -2.60
N LYS A 83 19.21 -7.21 -2.90
CA LYS A 83 20.16 -6.43 -2.08
C LYS A 83 20.25 -4.96 -2.48
N VAL A 84 19.75 -4.60 -3.66
CA VAL A 84 19.64 -3.20 -4.10
C VAL A 84 18.56 -2.53 -3.27
N LEU A 85 18.94 -1.52 -2.49
CA LEU A 85 18.00 -0.71 -1.73
C LEU A 85 17.61 0.50 -2.57
N MET A 86 16.34 0.57 -2.91
CA MET A 86 15.75 1.66 -3.67
C MET A 86 15.20 2.72 -2.72
N PRO A 87 15.43 4.00 -3.01
CA PRO A 87 15.00 5.10 -2.14
C PRO A 87 13.48 5.35 -2.20
N SER A 88 12.77 4.72 -3.14
CA SER A 88 11.35 4.91 -3.38
C SER A 88 10.68 3.60 -3.72
N ARG A 89 9.50 3.35 -3.14
CA ARG A 89 8.67 2.18 -3.46
C ARG A 89 8.25 2.18 -4.92
N ASN A 90 7.99 3.37 -5.49
CA ASN A 90 7.58 3.52 -6.89
C ASN A 90 8.66 3.01 -7.86
N LEU A 91 9.92 3.34 -7.59
CA LEU A 91 11.04 2.87 -8.40
C LEU A 91 11.19 1.34 -8.28
N CYS A 92 10.90 0.78 -7.10
CA CYS A 92 10.89 -0.66 -6.90
C CYS A 92 9.74 -1.32 -7.62
N SER A 93 8.51 -0.82 -7.47
CA SER A 93 7.31 -1.46 -8.03
C SER A 93 7.33 -1.54 -9.55
N GLN A 94 8.06 -0.66 -10.23
CA GLN A 94 8.32 -0.75 -11.68
C GLN A 94 9.07 -2.03 -12.08
N THR A 95 9.71 -2.72 -11.13
CA THR A 95 10.41 -3.98 -11.38
C THR A 95 9.51 -5.21 -11.22
N VAL A 96 8.33 -5.08 -10.62
CA VAL A 96 7.39 -6.19 -10.41
C VAL A 96 6.87 -6.70 -11.75
N GLY A 97 6.88 -8.01 -11.94
CA GLY A 97 6.54 -8.67 -13.21
C GLY A 97 7.74 -8.94 -14.12
N ASN A 98 8.93 -8.39 -13.82
CA ASN A 98 10.12 -8.65 -14.61
C ASN A 98 10.67 -10.05 -14.34
N LYS A 99 10.98 -10.79 -15.41
CA LYS A 99 11.68 -12.06 -15.36
C LYS A 99 13.17 -11.79 -15.18
N ILE A 100 13.74 -12.35 -14.13
CA ILE A 100 15.14 -12.17 -13.76
C ILE A 100 15.78 -13.51 -13.44
N GLU A 101 17.10 -13.54 -13.32
CA GLU A 101 17.83 -14.69 -12.83
C GLU A 101 18.23 -14.47 -11.37
N VAL A 102 17.94 -15.45 -10.51
CA VAL A 102 18.40 -15.48 -9.13
C VAL A 102 19.52 -16.50 -8.98
N LEU A 103 20.56 -16.12 -8.26
CA LEU A 103 21.65 -17.02 -7.89
C LEU A 103 21.28 -17.72 -6.58
N ILE A 104 21.21 -19.04 -6.63
CA ILE A 104 20.88 -19.90 -5.48
C ILE A 104 22.15 -20.61 -5.00
N ASP A 105 22.40 -20.56 -3.69
CA ASP A 105 23.43 -21.37 -3.04
C ASP A 105 22.80 -22.66 -2.51
N PRO A 106 23.19 -23.84 -3.03
CA PRO A 106 22.57 -25.11 -2.64
C PRO A 106 22.82 -25.47 -1.17
N ASN A 107 23.83 -24.88 -0.52
CA ASN A 107 24.20 -25.20 0.85
C ASN A 107 23.79 -24.12 1.86
N ASN A 108 23.42 -22.91 1.41
CA ASN A 108 23.09 -21.81 2.31
C ASN A 108 22.04 -20.83 1.72
N PRO A 109 20.75 -21.01 2.06
CA PRO A 109 19.67 -20.16 1.55
C PRO A 109 19.82 -18.66 1.84
N GLN A 110 20.54 -18.27 2.90
CA GLN A 110 20.78 -16.87 3.26
C GLN A 110 21.72 -16.14 2.26
N LYS A 111 22.38 -16.89 1.36
CA LYS A 111 23.26 -16.34 0.33
C LYS A 111 22.57 -16.12 -1.01
N ASN A 112 21.31 -16.53 -1.15
CA ASN A 112 20.53 -16.33 -2.36
C ASN A 112 20.39 -14.84 -2.68
N ARG A 113 20.46 -14.48 -3.96
CA ARG A 113 20.41 -13.07 -4.40
C ARG A 113 19.95 -12.94 -5.84
N ILE A 114 19.29 -11.82 -6.13
CA ILE A 114 19.02 -11.38 -7.50
C ILE A 114 20.35 -11.09 -8.20
N TYR A 115 20.53 -11.61 -9.42
CA TYR A 115 21.72 -11.33 -10.21
C TYR A 115 21.65 -9.92 -10.79
N SER A 116 22.66 -9.08 -10.49
CA SER A 116 22.91 -7.81 -11.16
C SER A 116 24.38 -7.79 -11.55
N PHE A 117 24.62 -7.76 -12.85
CA PHE A 117 25.94 -7.64 -13.46
C PHE A 117 26.64 -6.36 -13.02
N VAL A 118 25.94 -5.23 -12.90
CA VAL A 118 26.51 -3.97 -12.39
C VAL A 118 26.94 -4.10 -10.93
N GLN A 119 26.14 -4.72 -10.06
CA GLN A 119 26.59 -4.96 -8.68
C GLN A 119 27.81 -5.89 -8.59
N PHE A 120 27.94 -6.83 -9.53
CA PHE A 120 29.02 -7.81 -9.50
C PHE A 120 30.32 -7.30 -10.13
N TRP A 121 30.23 -6.53 -11.21
CA TRP A 121 31.38 -6.19 -12.06
C TRP A 121 31.66 -4.70 -12.19
N ALA A 122 30.76 -3.78 -11.84
CA ALA A 122 30.95 -2.35 -12.14
C ALA A 122 32.20 -1.75 -11.49
N ILE A 123 32.47 -2.07 -10.22
CA ILE A 123 33.68 -1.58 -9.52
C ILE A 123 34.95 -2.13 -10.20
N HIS A 124 34.96 -3.41 -10.55
CA HIS A 124 36.11 -4.06 -11.16
C HIS A 124 36.39 -3.51 -12.56
N LEU A 125 35.34 -3.37 -13.36
CA LEU A 125 35.43 -2.81 -14.70
C LEU A 125 35.85 -1.33 -14.64
N PHE A 126 35.40 -0.59 -13.62
CA PHE A 126 35.77 0.81 -13.42
C PHE A 126 37.24 0.95 -13.08
N LEU A 127 37.75 0.15 -12.14
CA LEU A 127 39.16 0.14 -11.80
C LEU A 127 40.02 -0.22 -13.03
N LEU A 128 39.62 -1.23 -13.80
CA LEU A 128 40.34 -1.64 -15.01
C LEU A 128 40.35 -0.52 -16.06
N LEU A 129 39.20 0.07 -16.36
CA LEU A 129 39.11 1.16 -17.33
C LEU A 129 39.84 2.43 -16.86
N LEU A 130 39.82 2.73 -15.56
CA LEU A 130 40.57 3.83 -14.96
C LEU A 130 42.09 3.61 -15.09
N THR A 131 42.59 2.38 -14.88
CA THR A 131 44.01 2.07 -15.11
C THR A 131 44.40 2.22 -16.58
N LEU A 132 43.55 1.78 -17.50
CA LEU A 132 43.79 1.91 -18.94
C LEU A 132 43.84 3.39 -19.35
N TRP A 133 42.93 4.20 -18.81
CA TRP A 133 42.93 5.65 -19.03
C TRP A 133 44.19 6.33 -18.49
N PHE A 134 44.65 5.93 -17.31
CA PHE A 134 45.90 6.45 -16.73
C PHE A 134 47.13 6.09 -17.59
N LEU A 135 47.18 4.87 -18.15
CA LEU A 135 48.21 4.45 -19.10
C LEU A 135 48.18 5.31 -20.37
N ILE A 136 46.99 5.56 -20.94
CA ILE A 136 46.81 6.43 -22.10
C ILE A 136 47.25 7.87 -21.78
N ALA A 137 46.96 8.36 -20.57
CA ALA A 137 47.37 9.69 -20.12
C ALA A 137 48.90 9.85 -20.00
N ILE A 138 49.60 8.78 -19.64
CA ILE A 138 51.07 8.74 -19.62
C ILE A 138 51.64 8.72 -21.04
N LEU A 139 51.02 7.98 -21.97
CA LEU A 139 51.47 7.80 -23.36
C LEU A 139 51.16 9.01 -24.25
N SER A 140 50.00 9.65 -24.08
CA SER A 140 49.58 10.79 -24.91
C SER A 140 48.61 11.71 -24.17
N ARG A 141 49.13 12.88 -23.76
CA ARG A 141 48.31 13.93 -23.14
C ARG A 141 47.23 14.52 -24.05
N ARG A 142 47.37 14.36 -25.38
CA ARG A 142 46.38 14.83 -26.35
C ARG A 142 45.16 13.91 -26.45
N VAL A 143 45.34 12.60 -26.25
CA VAL A 143 44.29 11.59 -26.40
C VAL A 143 43.59 11.27 -25.07
N ALA A 144 44.27 11.51 -23.95
CA ALA A 144 43.74 11.25 -22.61
C ALA A 144 42.33 11.85 -22.33
N PRO A 145 42.02 13.11 -22.71
CA PRO A 145 40.69 13.66 -22.45
C PRO A 145 39.59 12.91 -23.21
N ALA A 146 39.82 12.58 -24.48
CA ALA A 146 38.88 11.84 -25.32
C ALA A 146 38.64 10.42 -24.78
N ALA A 147 39.70 9.72 -24.37
CA ALA A 147 39.59 8.41 -23.74
C ALA A 147 38.82 8.46 -22.41
N GLY A 148 38.96 9.55 -21.64
CA GLY A 148 38.24 9.76 -20.38
C GLY A 148 36.75 9.98 -20.59
N ILE A 149 36.37 10.76 -21.61
CA ILE A 149 34.97 10.99 -21.98
C ILE A 149 34.32 9.68 -22.45
N LEU A 150 35.00 8.89 -23.29
CA LEU A 150 34.50 7.59 -23.74
C LEU A 150 34.31 6.61 -22.58
N MET A 151 35.24 6.60 -21.62
CA MET A 151 35.12 5.79 -20.41
C MET A 151 33.91 6.17 -19.58
N LEU A 152 33.71 7.47 -19.32
CA LEU A 152 32.56 7.97 -18.57
C LEU A 152 31.25 7.63 -19.29
N GLY A 153 31.20 7.83 -20.62
CA GLY A 153 30.06 7.50 -21.46
C GLY A 153 29.70 6.02 -21.40
N PHE A 154 30.69 5.13 -21.50
CA PHE A 154 30.50 3.69 -21.37
C PHE A 154 29.93 3.31 -19.99
N PHE A 155 30.42 3.89 -18.89
CA PHE A 155 29.88 3.66 -17.55
C PHE A 155 28.44 4.15 -17.40
N THR A 156 28.15 5.36 -17.86
CA THR A 156 26.78 5.89 -17.81
C THR A 156 25.82 5.04 -18.63
N TRP A 157 26.27 4.54 -19.79
CA TRP A 157 25.49 3.64 -20.64
C TRP A 157 25.27 2.28 -19.98
N GLN A 158 26.29 1.71 -19.34
CA GLN A 158 26.18 0.41 -18.67
C GLN A 158 25.28 0.46 -17.43
N ILE A 159 25.33 1.56 -16.66
CA ILE A 159 24.40 1.82 -15.56
C ILE A 159 22.97 1.97 -16.09
N ALA A 160 22.78 2.71 -17.20
CA ALA A 160 21.48 2.87 -17.84
C ALA A 160 20.92 1.53 -18.37
N GLN A 161 21.77 0.68 -18.96
CA GLN A 161 21.38 -0.64 -19.44
C GLN A 161 20.94 -1.56 -18.30
N GLU A 162 21.56 -1.50 -17.14
CA GLU A 162 21.11 -2.28 -15.98
C GLU A 162 19.83 -1.74 -15.35
N MET A 163 19.63 -0.42 -15.37
CA MET A 163 18.34 0.15 -15.03
C MET A 163 17.25 -0.30 -16.01
N ASN A 164 17.57 -0.45 -17.29
CA ASN A 164 16.66 -1.01 -18.31
C ASN A 164 16.52 -2.54 -18.22
N TYR A 165 17.53 -3.27 -17.74
CA TYR A 165 17.44 -4.73 -17.54
C TYR A 165 16.57 -5.07 -16.32
N LEU A 166 16.62 -4.21 -15.28
CA LEU A 166 15.73 -4.28 -14.13
C LEU A 166 14.34 -3.68 -14.39
N GLY A 167 14.19 -2.86 -15.42
CA GLY A 167 12.93 -2.30 -15.93
C GLY A 167 12.66 -2.83 -17.33
N GLY A 168 12.19 -4.06 -17.43
CA GLY A 168 12.08 -4.85 -18.67
C GLY A 168 11.55 -4.12 -19.90
N GLU A 169 12.01 -4.61 -21.06
CA GLU A 169 11.62 -4.28 -22.44
C GLU A 169 10.62 -3.13 -22.61
N SER A 170 11.14 -2.02 -23.16
CA SER A 170 10.34 -0.96 -23.75
C SER A 170 9.41 -1.53 -24.82
N ILE A 171 8.13 -1.69 -24.49
CA ILE A 171 7.06 -1.65 -25.48
C ILE A 171 7.15 -0.26 -26.13
N GLU A 172 7.20 -0.23 -27.46
CA GLU A 172 7.25 0.99 -28.28
C GLU A 172 6.17 2.02 -27.89
N PRO A 173 6.45 3.32 -28.12
CA PRO A 173 5.63 4.41 -27.60
C PRO A 173 4.29 4.49 -28.33
N TYR A 174 3.25 3.95 -27.71
CA TYR A 174 1.89 4.33 -28.06
C TYR A 174 1.66 5.79 -27.67
N ALA A 175 1.70 6.66 -28.69
CA ALA A 175 1.12 7.98 -28.64
C ALA A 175 -0.41 7.86 -28.43
N HIS A 176 -0.87 8.00 -27.18
CA HIS A 176 -2.24 8.38 -26.85
C HIS A 176 -2.20 9.81 -26.30
N LYS A 177 -2.53 10.81 -27.14
CA LYS A 177 -3.85 11.46 -27.18
C LYS A 177 -4.45 11.68 -25.80
N GLN A 178 -4.58 12.96 -25.45
CA GLN A 178 -5.45 13.48 -24.40
C GLN A 178 -6.77 12.69 -24.36
N GLY A 179 -7.06 12.08 -23.21
CA GLY A 179 -8.37 11.47 -22.93
C GLY A 179 -8.26 10.13 -22.21
N ALA A 180 -8.94 10.06 -21.05
CA ALA A 180 -9.18 8.89 -20.20
C ALA A 180 -8.08 8.54 -19.17
N ASN A 181 -8.44 8.77 -17.89
CA ASN A 181 -7.75 8.33 -16.69
C ASN A 181 -7.74 6.79 -16.61
N GLU A 182 -6.57 6.17 -16.69
CA GLU A 182 -6.31 4.85 -16.12
C GLU A 182 -5.20 4.96 -15.06
N HIS A 183 -5.52 4.51 -13.86
CA HIS A 183 -4.75 4.62 -12.62
C HIS A 183 -3.70 3.49 -12.52
N LEU A 184 -2.43 3.83 -12.30
CA LEU A 184 -1.40 2.91 -11.77
C LEU A 184 -0.86 3.48 -10.44
N PRO A 185 -0.67 2.66 -9.39
CA PRO A 185 -0.65 3.12 -8.00
C PRO A 185 0.74 3.59 -7.57
N GLY A 186 0.99 4.89 -7.71
CA GLY A 186 2.06 5.59 -7.02
C GLY A 186 1.47 6.33 -5.82
N ILE A 187 2.01 6.11 -4.63
CA ILE A 187 1.52 6.71 -3.37
C ILE A 187 1.25 8.20 -3.55
N ASP A 188 0.03 8.64 -3.27
CA ASP A 188 -0.39 10.03 -3.31
C ASP A 188 0.40 10.78 -2.23
N THR A 189 1.46 11.48 -2.65
CA THR A 189 2.40 12.16 -1.74
C THR A 189 1.72 13.18 -0.83
N GLN A 190 0.54 13.68 -1.21
CA GLN A 190 -0.28 14.56 -0.40
C GLN A 190 -0.92 13.80 0.77
N SER A 191 -1.55 12.65 0.49
CA SER A 191 -2.15 11.75 1.47
C SER A 191 -1.11 11.31 2.50
N ALA A 192 0.08 10.93 2.03
CA ALA A 192 1.17 10.52 2.91
C ALA A 192 1.59 11.64 3.89
N ARG A 193 1.81 12.86 3.38
CA ARG A 193 2.18 14.01 4.24
C ARG A 193 1.06 14.38 5.22
N ALA A 194 -0.19 14.27 4.81
CA ALA A 194 -1.36 14.52 5.65
C ALA A 194 -1.44 13.53 6.81
N LEU A 195 -1.39 12.23 6.48
CA LEU A 195 -1.42 11.16 7.45
C LEU A 195 -0.25 11.27 8.44
N ASP A 196 0.97 11.55 7.98
CA ASP A 196 2.12 11.76 8.86
C ASP A 196 1.94 12.91 9.86
N ARG A 197 1.27 14.01 9.45
CA ARG A 197 0.94 15.09 10.38
C ARG A 197 -0.03 14.60 11.45
N CYS A 198 -1.08 13.90 11.05
CA CYS A 198 -2.07 13.35 11.98
C CYS A 198 -1.44 12.35 12.96
N VAL A 199 -0.56 11.47 12.48
CA VAL A 199 0.16 10.51 13.34
C VAL A 199 1.04 11.24 14.35
N ARG A 200 1.74 12.31 13.97
CA ARG A 200 2.54 13.10 14.93
C ARG A 200 1.68 13.72 16.03
N VAL A 201 0.49 14.20 15.70
CA VAL A 201 -0.47 14.73 16.68
C VAL A 201 -0.96 13.60 17.59
N ALA A 202 -1.43 12.49 17.01
CA ALA A 202 -1.93 11.33 17.75
C ALA A 202 -0.89 10.77 18.74
N LYS A 203 0.38 10.67 18.33
CA LYS A 203 1.48 10.23 19.22
C LYS A 203 1.65 11.15 20.44
N ARG A 204 1.56 12.47 20.24
CA ARG A 204 1.68 13.44 21.33
C ARG A 204 0.51 13.35 22.30
N GLU A 205 -0.71 13.22 21.78
CA GLU A 205 -1.92 13.13 22.58
C GLU A 205 -1.99 11.82 23.39
N GLN A 206 -1.61 10.70 22.76
CA GLN A 206 -1.55 9.38 23.41
C GLN A 206 -0.27 9.15 24.21
N LYS A 207 0.68 10.10 24.19
CA LYS A 207 1.98 10.01 24.88
C LYS A 207 2.76 8.74 24.54
N VAL A 208 2.78 8.37 23.26
CA VAL A 208 3.49 7.17 22.76
C VAL A 208 4.73 7.54 21.96
N GLU A 209 5.80 6.79 22.16
CA GLU A 209 7.09 7.01 21.48
C GLU A 209 7.13 6.38 20.10
N SER A 210 6.48 5.23 19.91
CA SER A 210 6.42 4.53 18.62
C SER A 210 5.12 4.81 17.88
N ARG A 211 5.18 4.80 16.54
CA ARG A 211 3.97 4.85 15.68
C ARG A 211 3.11 3.59 15.84
N SER A 212 3.74 2.43 16.01
CA SER A 212 3.04 1.14 16.18
C SER A 212 2.17 1.05 17.44
N GLN A 213 2.36 1.97 18.40
CA GLN A 213 1.59 2.05 19.65
C GLN A 213 0.38 2.96 19.56
N VAL A 214 0.19 3.68 18.44
CA VAL A 214 -0.97 4.56 18.26
C VAL A 214 -2.23 3.69 18.14
N THR A 215 -3.19 3.91 19.03
CA THR A 215 -4.45 3.16 19.09
C THR A 215 -5.62 3.90 18.45
N GLN A 216 -5.56 5.23 18.37
CA GLN A 216 -6.58 6.06 17.73
C GLN A 216 -5.91 7.03 16.75
N LEU A 217 -6.48 7.18 15.55
CA LEU A 217 -6.02 8.18 14.59
C LEU A 217 -7.20 9.02 14.11
N ILE A 218 -7.10 10.33 14.33
CA ILE A 218 -8.05 11.33 13.85
C ILE A 218 -7.37 12.14 12.76
N CYS A 219 -7.89 12.07 11.54
CA CYS A 219 -7.31 12.76 10.39
C CYS A 219 -8.39 13.25 9.42
N GLN A 220 -9.10 14.30 9.84
CA GLN A 220 -10.25 14.84 9.12
C GLN A 220 -9.89 15.97 8.16
N GLY A 221 -10.55 16.04 7.01
CA GLY A 221 -10.46 17.20 6.13
C GLY A 221 -9.09 17.41 5.47
N GLN A 222 -8.28 16.36 5.32
CA GLN A 222 -6.90 16.46 4.84
C GLN A 222 -6.72 16.12 3.36
N LYS A 223 -7.82 15.88 2.62
CA LYS A 223 -7.82 15.46 1.20
C LYS A 223 -7.05 14.15 0.97
N ILE A 224 -7.15 13.22 1.92
CA ILE A 224 -6.52 11.89 1.85
C ILE A 224 -7.28 11.02 0.85
N LYS A 225 -6.56 10.34 -0.04
CA LYS A 225 -7.12 9.43 -1.06
C LYS A 225 -6.82 7.96 -0.79
N GLU A 226 -5.75 7.67 -0.06
CA GLU A 226 -5.26 6.32 0.23
C GLU A 226 -4.54 6.27 1.57
N LEU A 227 -4.36 5.06 2.13
CA LEU A 227 -3.88 4.84 3.50
C LEU A 227 -2.45 4.30 3.60
N GLY A 228 -1.70 4.20 2.48
CA GLY A 228 -0.40 3.53 2.46
C GLY A 228 0.67 4.09 3.42
N ALA A 229 0.53 5.34 3.88
CA ALA A 229 1.48 5.96 4.81
C ALA A 229 1.24 5.64 6.30
N ILE A 230 0.21 4.84 6.61
CA ILE A 230 -0.13 4.43 7.98
C ILE A 230 -0.15 2.91 8.15
N GLU A 231 0.41 2.14 7.21
CA GLU A 231 0.46 0.67 7.28
C GLU A 231 1.17 0.15 8.55
N ASP A 232 1.98 0.98 9.21
CA ASP A 232 2.74 0.63 10.40
C ASP A 232 1.98 0.79 11.73
N LEU A 233 0.75 1.34 11.71
CA LEU A 233 -0.08 1.54 12.91
C LEU A 233 -0.80 0.24 13.33
N VAL A 234 -0.04 -0.82 13.60
CA VAL A 234 -0.56 -2.17 13.84
C VAL A 234 -1.45 -2.32 15.10
N SER A 235 -1.41 -1.36 16.02
CA SER A 235 -2.25 -1.33 17.23
C SER A 235 -3.49 -0.44 17.10
N LEU A 236 -3.80 0.03 15.88
CA LEU A 236 -4.90 0.94 15.65
C LEU A 236 -6.25 0.25 15.91
N ASN A 237 -7.00 0.78 16.87
CA ASN A 237 -8.36 0.36 17.24
C ASN A 237 -9.43 1.28 16.64
N GLU A 238 -9.11 2.56 16.43
CA GLU A 238 -10.08 3.57 15.98
C GLU A 238 -9.48 4.47 14.90
N LEU A 239 -10.17 4.58 13.76
CA LEU A 239 -9.72 5.34 12.60
C LEU A 239 -10.81 6.30 12.11
N TYR A 240 -10.54 7.60 12.24
CA TYR A 240 -11.46 8.69 11.88
C TYR A 240 -10.90 9.50 10.70
N LEU A 241 -11.51 9.32 9.53
CA LEU A 241 -11.07 9.87 8.24
C LEU A 241 -12.15 10.74 7.59
N GLN A 242 -12.99 11.41 8.38
CA GLN A 242 -14.12 12.17 7.85
C GLN A 242 -13.68 13.29 6.89
N ASN A 243 -14.52 13.58 5.89
CA ASN A 243 -14.34 14.68 4.94
C ASN A 243 -13.00 14.62 4.17
N ASN A 244 -12.57 13.42 3.78
CA ASN A 244 -11.41 13.22 2.90
C ASN A 244 -11.87 12.88 1.47
N GLN A 245 -10.99 12.26 0.67
CA GLN A 245 -11.18 11.92 -0.74
C GLN A 245 -10.81 10.46 -1.02
N LEU A 246 -11.08 9.54 -0.06
CA LEU A 246 -10.79 8.11 -0.23
C LEU A 246 -11.53 7.56 -1.44
N VAL A 247 -10.88 6.67 -2.18
CA VAL A 247 -11.45 6.01 -3.36
C VAL A 247 -11.80 4.55 -3.10
N ASP A 248 -11.07 3.90 -2.20
CA ASP A 248 -11.29 2.54 -1.73
C ASP A 248 -10.79 2.38 -0.28
N LEU A 249 -10.94 1.16 0.26
CA LEU A 249 -10.49 0.79 1.61
C LEU A 249 -9.39 -0.29 1.58
N GLN A 250 -8.67 -0.48 0.47
CA GLN A 250 -7.67 -1.55 0.34
C GLN A 250 -6.52 -1.42 1.33
N GLY A 251 -6.20 -0.19 1.76
CA GLY A 251 -5.17 0.08 2.75
C GLY A 251 -5.51 -0.30 4.19
N LEU A 252 -6.67 -0.96 4.45
CA LEU A 252 -7.06 -1.39 5.81
C LEU A 252 -6.39 -2.70 6.27
N ALA A 253 -5.79 -3.49 5.36
CA ALA A 253 -5.22 -4.80 5.68
C ALA A 253 -4.28 -4.86 6.91
N PRO A 254 -3.45 -3.83 7.20
CA PRO A 254 -2.56 -3.87 8.37
C PRO A 254 -3.29 -3.72 9.72
N PHE A 255 -4.52 -3.20 9.74
CA PHE A 255 -5.24 -2.84 10.97
C PHE A 255 -6.08 -3.98 11.52
N THR A 256 -5.42 -5.07 11.89
CA THR A 256 -6.05 -6.31 12.38
C THR A 256 -6.83 -6.16 13.70
N GLN A 257 -6.65 -5.04 14.41
CA GLN A 257 -7.33 -4.71 15.67
C GLN A 257 -8.37 -3.59 15.52
N LEU A 258 -8.60 -3.10 14.30
CA LEU A 258 -9.49 -1.97 14.05
C LEU A 258 -10.93 -2.32 14.41
N LYS A 259 -11.51 -1.60 15.37
CA LYS A 259 -12.89 -1.77 15.82
C LYS A 259 -13.82 -0.69 15.29
N VAL A 260 -13.33 0.55 15.21
CA VAL A 260 -14.14 1.70 14.80
C VAL A 260 -13.55 2.33 13.54
N LEU A 261 -14.34 2.42 12.48
CA LEU A 261 -13.99 3.09 11.24
C LEU A 261 -15.00 4.18 10.90
N SER A 262 -14.53 5.40 10.74
CA SER A 262 -15.36 6.51 10.28
C SER A 262 -14.81 7.14 9.01
N VAL A 263 -15.51 6.93 7.89
CA VAL A 263 -15.20 7.46 6.55
C VAL A 263 -16.27 8.43 6.04
N SER A 264 -17.15 8.91 6.93
CA SER A 264 -18.23 9.85 6.57
C SER A 264 -17.72 11.07 5.79
N GLY A 265 -18.43 11.48 4.75
CA GLY A 265 -18.07 12.64 3.93
C GLY A 265 -16.96 12.39 2.89
N ASN A 266 -16.49 11.14 2.72
CA ASN A 266 -15.57 10.78 1.63
C ASN A 266 -16.34 10.58 0.31
N LYS A 267 -16.76 11.67 -0.33
CA LYS A 267 -17.67 11.65 -1.50
C LYS A 267 -17.18 10.85 -2.73
N THR A 268 -15.90 10.49 -2.75
CA THR A 268 -15.27 9.70 -3.82
C THR A 268 -15.30 8.19 -3.55
N LEU A 269 -15.66 7.77 -2.33
CA LEU A 269 -15.69 6.37 -1.91
C LEU A 269 -17.05 5.77 -2.28
N GLN A 270 -17.20 5.35 -3.54
CA GLN A 270 -18.47 4.83 -4.07
C GLN A 270 -18.72 3.34 -3.73
N THR A 271 -17.69 2.63 -3.26
CA THR A 271 -17.75 1.24 -2.83
C THR A 271 -16.99 1.07 -1.52
N THR A 272 -17.31 0.01 -0.77
CA THR A 272 -16.62 -0.37 0.48
C THR A 272 -15.59 -1.47 0.31
N SER A 273 -15.22 -1.80 -0.94
CA SER A 273 -14.17 -2.79 -1.25
C SER A 273 -12.88 -2.55 -0.45
N GLY A 274 -12.41 -3.58 0.25
CA GLY A 274 -11.25 -3.54 1.14
C GLY A 274 -11.63 -3.53 2.62
N ILE A 275 -12.90 -3.30 2.97
CA ILE A 275 -13.38 -3.42 4.35
C ILE A 275 -13.27 -4.85 4.89
N GLU A 276 -13.39 -5.85 4.01
CA GLU A 276 -13.21 -7.27 4.31
C GLU A 276 -11.81 -7.61 4.84
N LEU A 277 -10.82 -6.73 4.59
CA LEU A 277 -9.44 -6.89 5.06
C LEU A 277 -9.28 -6.54 6.55
N ALA A 278 -10.30 -5.96 7.19
CA ALA A 278 -10.34 -5.61 8.61
C ALA A 278 -11.55 -6.26 9.32
N PRO A 279 -11.55 -7.60 9.50
CA PRO A 279 -12.70 -8.35 10.05
C PRO A 279 -12.98 -8.07 11.54
N SER A 280 -12.09 -7.35 12.23
CA SER A 280 -12.24 -6.93 13.62
C SER A 280 -13.25 -5.78 13.82
N ILE A 281 -13.69 -5.13 12.73
CA ILE A 281 -14.55 -3.95 12.78
C ILE A 281 -15.89 -4.28 13.47
N GLU A 282 -16.26 -3.43 14.43
CA GLU A 282 -17.50 -3.45 15.18
C GLU A 282 -18.41 -2.28 14.81
N GLU A 283 -17.84 -1.12 14.44
CA GLU A 283 -18.58 0.11 14.16
C GLU A 283 -18.11 0.79 12.88
N VAL A 284 -19.04 1.11 11.98
CA VAL A 284 -18.77 1.81 10.73
C VAL A 284 -19.65 3.05 10.59
N TYR A 285 -19.02 4.20 10.34
CA TYR A 285 -19.67 5.49 10.10
C TYR A 285 -19.31 6.02 8.71
N ALA A 286 -20.21 5.87 7.74
CA ALA A 286 -20.04 6.19 6.33
C ALA A 286 -21.16 7.10 5.77
N ASN A 287 -21.66 8.04 6.58
CA ASN A 287 -22.69 8.98 6.16
C ASN A 287 -22.17 9.93 5.05
N ARG A 288 -23.01 10.28 4.07
CA ARG A 288 -22.68 11.27 3.01
C ARG A 288 -21.40 10.94 2.22
N THR A 289 -21.21 9.67 1.89
CA THR A 289 -20.00 9.14 1.23
C THR A 289 -20.21 8.90 -0.27
N GLY A 290 -21.46 8.77 -0.73
CA GLY A 290 -21.80 8.40 -2.11
C GLY A 290 -21.70 6.90 -2.37
N LEU A 291 -21.82 6.08 -1.32
CA LEU A 291 -21.78 4.62 -1.43
C LEU A 291 -22.96 4.10 -2.25
N ARG A 292 -22.70 3.16 -3.16
CA ARG A 292 -23.74 2.47 -3.96
C ARG A 292 -24.02 1.05 -3.48
N ASP A 293 -23.06 0.47 -2.77
CA ASP A 293 -23.12 -0.87 -2.20
C ASP A 293 -22.40 -0.95 -0.85
N LEU A 294 -22.58 -2.08 -0.18
CA LEU A 294 -21.93 -2.45 1.07
C LEU A 294 -21.02 -3.69 0.85
N LYS A 295 -20.31 -3.76 -0.27
CA LYS A 295 -19.45 -4.91 -0.58
C LYS A 295 -18.44 -5.19 0.55
N GLY A 296 -18.29 -6.45 0.93
CA GLY A 296 -17.36 -6.90 1.98
C GLY A 296 -17.93 -6.88 3.40
N PHE A 297 -19.12 -6.30 3.62
CA PHE A 297 -19.78 -6.29 4.94
C PHE A 297 -20.18 -7.69 5.45
N ASP A 298 -20.36 -8.65 4.55
CA ASP A 298 -20.59 -10.05 4.87
C ASP A 298 -19.37 -10.73 5.54
N SER A 299 -18.19 -10.08 5.47
CA SER A 299 -16.94 -10.49 6.12
C SER A 299 -16.68 -9.81 7.47
N LEU A 300 -17.66 -9.08 8.02
CA LEU A 300 -17.56 -8.40 9.33
C LEU A 300 -18.41 -9.11 10.40
N PRO A 301 -17.90 -10.20 11.01
CA PRO A 301 -18.68 -11.03 11.95
C PRO A 301 -19.05 -10.30 13.25
N ASN A 302 -18.30 -9.24 13.58
CA ASN A 302 -18.47 -8.48 14.82
C ASN A 302 -19.22 -7.15 14.63
N LEU A 303 -19.75 -6.87 13.44
CA LEU A 303 -20.44 -5.61 13.16
C LEU A 303 -21.66 -5.42 14.08
N ARG A 304 -21.65 -4.31 14.82
CA ARG A 304 -22.69 -3.89 15.77
C ARG A 304 -23.37 -2.61 15.35
N ILE A 305 -22.62 -1.65 14.81
CA ILE A 305 -23.16 -0.34 14.42
C ILE A 305 -22.79 -0.06 12.97
N LEU A 306 -23.80 0.24 12.15
CA LEU A 306 -23.62 0.74 10.80
C LEU A 306 -24.44 2.02 10.59
N GLN A 307 -23.75 3.12 10.31
CA GLN A 307 -24.33 4.36 9.82
C GLN A 307 -23.89 4.62 8.38
N ALA A 308 -24.83 4.62 7.44
CA ALA A 308 -24.61 5.00 6.05
C ALA A 308 -25.77 5.84 5.51
N ILE A 309 -26.19 6.84 6.28
CA ILE A 309 -27.25 7.80 5.96
C ILE A 309 -26.81 8.72 4.80
N ILE A 310 -27.73 9.04 3.89
CA ILE A 310 -27.51 9.91 2.72
C ILE A 310 -26.39 9.33 1.85
N ASN A 311 -26.70 8.22 1.19
CA ASN A 311 -25.88 7.57 0.17
C ASN A 311 -26.80 7.10 -0.98
N ASP A 312 -26.27 6.34 -1.92
CA ASP A 312 -27.01 5.80 -3.09
C ASP A 312 -27.13 4.26 -2.99
N ILE A 313 -27.22 3.70 -1.78
CA ILE A 313 -27.19 2.26 -1.53
C ILE A 313 -28.51 1.65 -1.99
N ARG A 314 -28.43 0.59 -2.80
CA ARG A 314 -29.63 -0.14 -3.31
C ARG A 314 -29.79 -1.53 -2.73
N ASN A 315 -28.67 -2.22 -2.49
CA ASN A 315 -28.66 -3.61 -2.09
C ASN A 315 -27.94 -3.77 -0.75
N ILE A 316 -28.63 -4.40 0.19
CA ILE A 316 -28.16 -4.68 1.54
C ILE A 316 -28.19 -6.17 1.87
N VAL A 317 -28.23 -7.05 0.85
CA VAL A 317 -28.25 -8.52 1.03
C VAL A 317 -27.07 -9.01 1.85
N VAL A 318 -25.91 -8.36 1.72
CA VAL A 318 -24.69 -8.63 2.47
C VAL A 318 -24.85 -8.51 4.00
N LEU A 319 -25.88 -7.82 4.49
CA LEU A 319 -26.18 -7.70 5.92
C LEU A 319 -26.94 -8.91 6.48
N GLU A 320 -27.31 -9.90 5.65
CA GLU A 320 -28.06 -11.08 6.08
C GLU A 320 -27.39 -11.81 7.27
N ARG A 321 -26.06 -11.93 7.21
CA ARG A 321 -25.22 -12.61 8.22
C ARG A 321 -24.78 -11.74 9.38
N SER A 322 -25.13 -10.46 9.41
CA SER A 322 -24.74 -9.51 10.47
C SER A 322 -25.60 -9.70 11.73
N HIS A 323 -25.55 -10.88 12.36
CA HIS A 323 -26.43 -11.23 13.49
C HIS A 323 -26.15 -10.43 14.77
N ARG A 324 -24.96 -9.84 14.91
CA ARG A 324 -24.56 -8.99 16.05
C ARG A 324 -24.98 -7.53 15.90
N LEU A 325 -25.64 -7.16 14.80
CA LEU A 325 -26.04 -5.79 14.53
C LEU A 325 -27.02 -5.29 15.60
N GLN A 326 -26.69 -4.15 16.20
CA GLN A 326 -27.42 -3.50 17.28
C GLN A 326 -28.07 -2.20 16.84
N GLU A 327 -27.36 -1.43 16.02
CA GLU A 327 -27.87 -0.16 15.50
C GLU A 327 -27.60 -0.05 13.99
N LEU A 328 -28.66 0.23 13.24
CA LEU A 328 -28.60 0.34 11.78
C LEU A 328 -29.27 1.63 11.31
N TYR A 329 -28.51 2.45 10.59
CA TYR A 329 -28.97 3.72 10.07
C TYR A 329 -28.66 3.82 8.56
N LEU A 330 -29.67 3.61 7.73
CA LEU A 330 -29.61 3.60 6.27
C LEU A 330 -30.65 4.55 5.64
N SER A 331 -31.14 5.53 6.39
CA SER A 331 -32.09 6.52 5.86
C SER A 331 -31.51 7.32 4.68
N TYR A 332 -32.35 7.78 3.76
CA TYR A 332 -31.97 8.52 2.56
C TYR A 332 -31.01 7.71 1.68
N ASN A 333 -31.51 6.59 1.16
CA ASN A 333 -30.86 5.70 0.20
C ASN A 333 -31.90 5.20 -0.83
N ASP A 334 -31.50 4.30 -1.73
CA ASP A 334 -32.37 3.73 -2.79
C ASP A 334 -32.78 2.27 -2.49
N ILE A 335 -32.90 1.86 -1.23
CA ILE A 335 -33.10 0.46 -0.86
C ILE A 335 -34.55 0.04 -1.11
N SER A 336 -34.77 -0.97 -1.95
CA SER A 336 -36.11 -1.50 -2.28
C SER A 336 -36.43 -2.84 -1.63
N ASP A 337 -35.41 -3.63 -1.26
CA ASP A 337 -35.55 -4.92 -0.58
C ASP A 337 -34.81 -4.89 0.76
N ILE A 338 -35.55 -5.23 1.83
CA ILE A 338 -35.05 -5.28 3.19
C ILE A 338 -35.17 -6.69 3.81
N ALA A 339 -35.37 -7.73 3.00
CA ALA A 339 -35.45 -9.12 3.47
C ALA A 339 -34.22 -9.53 4.30
N SER A 340 -33.04 -9.02 3.96
CA SER A 340 -31.80 -9.27 4.72
C SER A 340 -31.80 -8.71 6.15
N LEU A 341 -32.74 -7.83 6.49
CA LEU A 341 -32.93 -7.32 7.85
C LEU A 341 -33.78 -8.24 8.73
N ALA A 342 -34.28 -9.36 8.18
CA ALA A 342 -34.94 -10.37 8.99
C ALA A 342 -33.97 -10.98 10.02
N ASN A 343 -34.55 -11.42 11.15
CA ASN A 343 -33.88 -12.20 12.19
C ASN A 343 -32.56 -11.56 12.68
N LYS A 344 -32.61 -10.30 13.08
CA LYS A 344 -31.53 -9.56 13.74
C LYS A 344 -31.83 -9.46 15.24
N PRO A 345 -31.50 -10.52 16.03
CA PRO A 345 -31.96 -10.66 17.40
C PRO A 345 -31.41 -9.57 18.33
N HIS A 346 -30.29 -8.94 17.98
CA HIS A 346 -29.68 -7.89 18.80
C HIS A 346 -30.03 -6.47 18.34
N LEU A 347 -30.85 -6.31 17.29
CA LEU A 347 -31.16 -5.00 16.73
C LEU A 347 -32.07 -4.22 17.67
N THR A 348 -31.59 -3.07 18.13
CA THR A 348 -32.27 -2.18 19.08
C THR A 348 -32.72 -0.88 18.44
N LYS A 349 -31.95 -0.34 17.50
CA LYS A 349 -32.26 0.92 16.81
C LYS A 349 -32.19 0.72 15.29
N LEU A 350 -33.25 1.11 14.61
CA LEU A 350 -33.36 1.03 13.16
C LEU A 350 -33.86 2.35 12.58
N GLN A 351 -33.10 2.91 11.64
CA GLN A 351 -33.53 4.03 10.81
C GLN A 351 -33.33 3.68 9.33
N ILE A 352 -34.42 3.54 8.60
CA ILE A 352 -34.42 3.22 7.16
C ILE A 352 -35.36 4.16 6.37
N SER A 353 -35.70 5.32 6.93
CA SER A 353 -36.61 6.28 6.28
C SER A 353 -36.09 6.80 4.94
N ALA A 354 -36.99 7.24 4.05
CA ALA A 354 -36.65 7.77 2.73
C ALA A 354 -35.81 6.75 1.92
N ASN A 355 -36.44 5.60 1.66
CA ASN A 355 -35.98 4.52 0.80
C ASN A 355 -37.15 4.07 -0.10
N GLN A 356 -37.01 2.97 -0.84
CA GLN A 356 -37.97 2.52 -1.86
C GLN A 356 -38.67 1.19 -1.53
N PHE A 357 -38.55 0.66 -0.32
CA PHE A 357 -39.16 -0.61 0.07
C PHE A 357 -40.68 -0.50 0.22
N LYS A 358 -41.39 -1.59 -0.07
CA LYS A 358 -42.87 -1.65 -0.03
C LYS A 358 -43.41 -2.54 1.07
N ASP A 359 -42.54 -3.24 1.77
CA ASP A 359 -42.89 -4.22 2.79
C ASP A 359 -41.91 -4.13 3.97
N ILE A 360 -42.45 -4.02 5.17
CA ILE A 360 -41.70 -4.06 6.44
C ILE A 360 -41.91 -5.37 7.21
N SER A 361 -42.59 -6.36 6.62
CA SER A 361 -42.75 -7.69 7.23
C SER A 361 -41.44 -8.38 7.64
N PRO A 362 -40.28 -8.19 6.96
CA PRO A 362 -39.01 -8.75 7.42
C PRO A 362 -38.60 -8.29 8.82
N LEU A 363 -39.10 -7.14 9.28
CA LEU A 363 -38.75 -6.57 10.58
C LEU A 363 -39.52 -7.23 11.75
N PHE A 364 -40.57 -8.00 11.49
CA PHE A 364 -41.47 -8.51 12.53
C PHE A 364 -40.80 -9.51 13.50
N GLY A 365 -39.69 -10.13 13.08
CA GLY A 365 -38.90 -11.03 13.93
C GLY A 365 -37.90 -10.31 14.86
N ASN A 366 -37.68 -9.00 14.70
CA ASN A 366 -36.65 -8.26 15.43
C ASN A 366 -37.20 -7.68 16.74
N LEU A 367 -37.49 -8.56 17.70
CA LEU A 367 -38.29 -8.22 18.90
C LEU A 367 -37.63 -7.25 19.89
N ASN A 368 -36.30 -7.07 19.81
CA ASN A 368 -35.53 -6.23 20.73
C ASN A 368 -35.43 -4.75 20.29
N MET A 369 -36.11 -4.38 19.20
CA MET A 369 -36.11 -2.99 18.73
C MET A 369 -36.84 -2.07 19.73
N ILE A 370 -36.16 -1.00 20.14
CA ILE A 370 -36.69 0.05 21.04
C ILE A 370 -36.93 1.36 20.30
N GLN A 371 -36.30 1.55 19.13
CA GLN A 371 -36.48 2.73 18.30
C GLN A 371 -36.50 2.32 16.83
N VAL A 372 -37.62 2.58 16.16
CA VAL A 372 -37.81 2.27 14.75
C VAL A 372 -38.31 3.51 14.03
N LEU A 373 -37.55 3.95 13.03
CA LEU A 373 -37.92 4.98 12.09
C LEU A 373 -37.83 4.37 10.69
N ALA A 374 -38.97 3.86 10.22
CA ALA A 374 -39.10 3.24 8.91
C ALA A 374 -40.19 3.99 8.15
N ASP A 375 -39.78 4.72 7.13
CA ASP A 375 -40.68 5.39 6.21
C ASP A 375 -40.14 5.17 4.79
N SER A 376 -41.03 5.06 3.81
CA SER A 376 -40.64 4.79 2.44
C SER A 376 -41.24 5.83 1.54
N GLU A 377 -40.54 6.16 0.46
CA GLU A 377 -41.13 6.95 -0.62
C GLU A 377 -42.32 6.24 -1.27
N GLN A 378 -42.40 4.91 -1.09
CA GLN A 378 -43.58 4.13 -1.43
C GLN A 378 -44.58 4.15 -0.26
N LYS A 379 -45.87 4.32 -0.56
CA LYS A 379 -46.93 4.26 0.46
C LYS A 379 -46.99 2.87 1.11
N LEU A 380 -46.53 2.78 2.35
CA LEU A 380 -46.57 1.56 3.15
C LEU A 380 -47.96 1.36 3.81
N PRO A 381 -48.47 0.12 3.92
CA PRO A 381 -49.74 -0.13 4.60
C PRO A 381 -49.65 0.08 6.12
N CYS A 382 -50.57 0.84 6.72
CA CYS A 382 -50.63 1.06 8.17
C CYS A 382 -50.72 -0.24 8.98
N GLU A 383 -51.37 -1.26 8.43
CA GLU A 383 -51.49 -2.60 9.05
C GLU A 383 -50.12 -3.20 9.38
N GLN A 384 -49.10 -2.97 8.53
CA GLN A 384 -47.76 -3.49 8.79
C GLN A 384 -47.09 -2.79 9.99
N PHE A 385 -47.32 -1.48 10.16
CA PHE A 385 -46.82 -0.74 11.33
C PHE A 385 -47.54 -1.14 12.61
N HIS A 386 -48.86 -1.34 12.56
CA HIS A 386 -49.61 -1.86 13.71
C HIS A 386 -49.16 -3.27 14.08
N MET A 387 -48.93 -4.14 13.09
CA MET A 387 -48.38 -5.48 13.29
C MET A 387 -47.00 -5.40 13.95
N LEU A 388 -46.08 -4.61 13.40
CA LEU A 388 -44.74 -4.42 13.98
C LEU A 388 -44.83 -3.92 15.42
N LYS A 389 -45.60 -2.86 15.68
CA LYS A 389 -45.77 -2.29 17.02
C LYS A 389 -46.37 -3.30 18.01
N SER A 390 -47.27 -4.19 17.57
CA SER A 390 -47.85 -5.24 18.42
C SER A 390 -46.86 -6.32 18.84
N LYS A 391 -45.75 -6.50 18.09
CA LYS A 391 -44.70 -7.49 18.39
C LYS A 391 -43.62 -6.93 19.31
N LEU A 392 -43.42 -5.62 19.32
CA LEU A 392 -42.38 -4.96 20.09
C LEU A 392 -42.81 -4.66 21.53
N SER A 393 -41.84 -4.33 22.38
CA SER A 393 -42.10 -3.85 23.74
C SER A 393 -43.03 -2.62 23.74
N PRO A 394 -43.94 -2.46 24.73
CA PRO A 394 -44.81 -1.28 24.83
C PRO A 394 -44.06 0.07 24.85
N ASN A 395 -42.81 0.07 25.32
CA ASN A 395 -41.97 1.26 25.39
C ASN A 395 -41.21 1.55 24.08
N ALA A 396 -41.33 0.67 23.07
CA ALA A 396 -40.67 0.85 21.79
C ALA A 396 -41.27 2.04 21.04
N LYS A 397 -40.39 2.97 20.64
CA LYS A 397 -40.75 4.14 19.85
C LYS A 397 -40.74 3.77 18.37
N VAL A 398 -41.91 3.40 17.84
CA VAL A 398 -42.12 3.18 16.40
C VAL A 398 -42.75 4.43 15.82
N HIS A 399 -42.05 5.10 14.91
CA HIS A 399 -42.61 6.20 14.14
C HIS A 399 -43.50 5.65 13.04
N LEU A 400 -44.76 6.08 13.00
CA LEU A 400 -45.70 5.72 11.94
C LEU A 400 -45.73 6.84 10.89
N PRO A 401 -45.91 6.51 9.60
CA PRO A 401 -46.13 7.52 8.56
C PRO A 401 -47.39 8.34 8.87
N GLU A 402 -47.42 9.59 8.40
CA GLU A 402 -48.61 10.45 8.55
C GLU A 402 -49.85 9.80 7.91
N GLY A 403 -50.95 9.71 8.68
CA GLY A 403 -52.19 9.06 8.24
C GLY A 403 -52.36 7.62 8.74
N CYS A 404 -51.34 7.08 9.40
CA CYS A 404 -51.42 5.99 10.36
C CYS A 404 -51.30 6.57 11.80
#